data_AF-A0A6N7QCX6-F1
#
_entry.id   AF-A0A6N7QCX6-F1
#
_cell.length_a   1.000
_cell.length_b   1.000
_cell.length_c   1.000
_cell.angle_alpha   90.00
_cell.angle_beta   90.00
_cell.angle_gamma   90.00
#
_symmetry.space_group_name_H-M   'P 1'
#
loop_
_entity.id
_entity.type
_entity.pdbx_description
1 polymer ?
#
loop_
_entity_poly.entity_id
_entity_poly.type
_entity_poly.pdbx_seq_one_letter_code
_entity_poly.pdbx_strand_id
1 'polypeptide(L)'
;MNMSVTNPLQQLSDALAGERQALLDHNVEGLMQATSAKLAALRALEADVPAGAEAELRLRELADANRANGALLSRRRREVNWALRHLGRSESASSYDANGESSTPLSQRPLAVA
;
A
#
# COMPACT_ATOMS: atom_id res chain seq x y z
N MET A 1 24.74 -4.60 26.50
CA MET A 1 23.53 -3.74 26.48
C MET A 1 23.55 -2.93 25.19
N ASN A 2 22.42 -2.96 24.48
CA ASN A 2 22.02 -2.13 23.33
C ASN A 2 22.60 -2.46 21.94
N MET A 3 22.18 -3.60 21.38
CA MET A 3 22.10 -3.87 19.93
C MET A 3 20.94 -3.10 19.25
N SER A 4 20.45 -2.01 19.85
CA SER A 4 19.16 -1.38 19.49
C SER A 4 19.20 -0.46 18.25
N VAL A 5 20.28 -0.47 17.45
CA VAL A 5 20.42 0.49 16.34
C VAL A 5 20.22 -0.15 14.96
N THR A 6 20.26 -1.47 14.83
CA THR A 6 20.02 -2.14 13.53
C THR A 6 19.43 -3.53 13.74
N ASN A 7 18.18 -3.61 14.16
CA ASN A 7 17.41 -4.84 14.00
C ASN A 7 16.43 -4.64 12.83
N PRO A 8 16.70 -5.21 11.65
CA PRO A 8 15.84 -5.07 10.48
C PRO A 8 14.39 -5.53 10.71
N LEU A 9 14.15 -6.51 11.60
CA LEU A 9 12.80 -6.93 11.98
C LEU A 9 12.06 -5.84 12.78
N GLN A 10 12.76 -5.12 13.66
CA GLN A 10 12.18 -4.01 14.40
C GLN A 10 11.89 -2.83 13.46
N GLN A 11 12.81 -2.51 12.55
CA GLN A 11 12.61 -1.45 11.56
C GLN A 11 11.41 -1.76 10.65
N LEU A 12 11.23 -3.03 10.25
CA LEU A 12 10.06 -3.46 9.50
C LEU A 12 8.77 -3.33 10.32
N SER A 13 8.81 -3.70 11.61
CA SER A 13 7.69 -3.52 12.54
C SER A 13 7.26 -2.05 12.64
N ASP A 14 8.22 -1.15 12.85
CA ASP A 14 7.96 0.28 12.99
C ASP A 14 7.42 0.88 11.68
N ALA A 15 7.97 0.46 10.54
CA ALA A 15 7.49 0.88 9.23
C ALA A 15 6.05 0.41 8.94
N LEU A 16 5.69 -0.83 9.30
CA LEU A 16 4.32 -1.35 9.15
C LEU A 16 3.34 -0.64 10.09
N ALA A 17 3.76 -0.28 11.31
CA ALA A 17 2.96 0.52 12.23
C ALA A 17 2.73 1.95 11.71
N GLY A 18 3.79 2.59 11.19
CA GLY A 18 3.71 3.90 10.54
C GLY A 18 2.81 3.89 9.30
N GLU A 19 2.91 2.85 8.45
CA GLU A 19 2.05 2.65 7.28
C GLU A 19 0.58 2.56 7.71
N ARG A 20 0.29 1.77 8.74
CA ARG A 20 -1.06 1.63 9.28
C ARG A 20 -1.62 2.97 9.77
N GLN A 21 -0.85 3.70 10.56
CA GLN A 21 -1.27 4.99 11.11
C GLN A 21 -1.52 6.01 9.98
N ALA A 22 -0.61 6.09 9.01
CA ALA A 22 -0.78 6.94 7.84
C ALA A 22 -2.02 6.61 7.02
N LEU A 23 -2.38 5.33 6.88
CA LEU A 23 -3.61 4.89 6.21
C LEU A 23 -4.89 5.26 7.00
N LEU A 24 -4.82 5.31 8.33
CA LEU A 24 -5.94 5.71 9.18
C LEU A 24 -6.13 7.23 9.19
N ASP A 25 -5.03 7.98 9.22
CA ASP A 25 -5.00 9.44 9.27
C ASP A 25 -5.07 10.12 7.90
N HIS A 26 -5.17 9.33 6.82
CA HIS A 26 -5.15 9.80 5.44
C HIS A 26 -3.90 10.63 5.09
N ASN A 27 -2.79 10.35 5.78
CA ASN A 27 -1.53 11.06 5.63
C ASN A 27 -0.70 10.46 4.48
N VAL A 28 -0.76 11.07 3.30
CA VAL A 28 -0.05 10.61 2.10
C VAL A 28 1.46 10.69 2.27
N GLU A 29 1.98 11.78 2.85
CA GLU A 29 3.42 11.95 3.07
C GLU A 29 3.95 10.91 4.06
N GLY A 30 3.23 10.70 5.17
CA GLY A 30 3.54 9.67 6.15
C GLY A 30 3.50 8.26 5.53
N LEU A 31 2.56 8.00 4.64
CA LEU A 31 2.46 6.71 3.93
C LEU A 31 3.68 6.50 3.02
N MET A 32 4.11 7.54 2.29
CA MET A 32 5.31 7.47 1.46
C MET A 32 6.59 7.23 2.27
N GLN A 33 6.74 7.93 3.40
CA GLN A 33 7.88 7.76 4.31
C GLN A 33 7.92 6.34 4.89
N ALA A 34 6.78 5.85 5.40
CA ALA A 34 6.65 4.49 5.92
C ALA A 34 6.93 3.44 4.85
N THR A 35 6.48 3.66 3.60
CA THR A 35 6.78 2.78 2.47
C THR A 35 8.27 2.73 2.16
N SER A 36 8.95 3.88 2.17
CA SER A 36 10.40 3.94 1.97
C SER A 36 11.16 3.19 3.08
N ALA A 37 10.77 3.41 4.34
CA ALA A 37 11.35 2.70 5.49
C ALA A 37 11.12 1.19 5.42
N LYS A 38 9.92 0.75 5.02
CA LYS A 38 9.56 -0.66 4.81
C LYS A 38 10.46 -1.31 3.75
N LEU A 39 10.67 -0.64 2.60
CA LEU A 39 11.57 -1.15 1.56
C LEU A 39 13.03 -1.21 2.01
N ALA A 40 13.50 -0.23 2.79
CA ALA A 40 14.85 -0.25 3.34
C ALA A 40 15.06 -1.42 4.31
N ALA A 41 14.09 -1.65 5.22
CA ALA A 41 14.13 -2.76 6.17
C ALA A 41 14.06 -4.13 5.46
N LEU A 42 13.24 -4.26 4.41
CA LEU A 42 13.16 -5.49 3.62
C LEU A 42 14.47 -5.79 2.89
N ARG A 43 15.12 -4.79 2.28
CA ARG A 43 16.44 -4.98 1.65
C ARG A 43 17.50 -5.42 2.66
N ALA A 44 17.46 -4.88 3.88
CA ALA A 44 18.36 -5.31 4.94
C ALA A 44 18.09 -6.77 5.38
N LEU A 45 16.82 -7.18 5.47
CA LEU A 45 16.43 -8.56 5.75
C LEU A 45 16.77 -9.53 4.61
N GLU A 46 16.71 -9.08 3.35
CA GLU A 46 17.11 -9.89 2.20
C GLU A 46 18.63 -10.12 2.15
N ALA A 47 19.42 -9.14 2.59
CA ALA A 47 20.87 -9.24 2.65
C ALA A 47 21.36 -10.20 3.74
N ASP A 48 20.63 -10.28 4.85
CA ASP A 48 20.91 -11.18 5.97
C ASP A 48 19.61 -11.73 6.55
N VAL A 49 19.21 -12.92 6.09
CA VAL A 49 17.94 -13.53 6.47
C VAL A 49 18.08 -14.12 7.88
N PRO A 50 17.37 -13.58 8.88
CA PRO A 50 17.49 -14.06 10.25
C PRO A 50 16.95 -15.48 10.36
N ALA A 51 17.74 -16.37 10.95
CA ALA A 51 17.40 -17.79 11.13
C ALA A 51 16.96 -18.09 12.56
N GLY A 52 16.15 -19.14 12.72
CA GLY A 52 15.69 -19.65 14.02
C GLY A 52 14.19 -19.43 14.26
N ALA A 53 13.63 -20.24 15.16
CA ALA A 53 12.19 -20.30 15.39
C ALA A 53 11.58 -18.95 15.84
N GLU A 54 12.31 -18.16 16.62
CA GLU A 54 11.87 -16.83 17.07
C GLU A 54 11.81 -15.83 15.91
N ALA A 55 12.82 -15.82 15.04
CA ALA A 55 12.85 -14.97 13.85
C ALA A 55 11.72 -15.35 12.87
N GLU A 56 11.49 -16.65 12.66
CA GLU A 56 10.38 -17.14 11.84
C GLU A 56 9.02 -16.74 12.39
N LEU A 57 8.82 -16.87 13.72
CA LEU A 57 7.59 -16.44 14.37
C LEU A 57 7.37 -14.94 14.15
N ARG A 58 8.41 -14.13 14.35
CA ARG A 58 8.32 -12.67 14.18
C ARG A 58 8.04 -12.28 12.72
N LEU A 59 8.64 -12.96 11.76
CA LEU A 59 8.35 -12.75 10.33
C LEU A 59 6.91 -13.08 9.98
N ARG A 60 6.32 -14.13 10.57
CA ARG A 60 4.90 -14.48 10.37
C ARG A 60 3.98 -13.37 10.90
N GLU A 61 4.25 -12.86 12.10
CA GLU A 61 3.49 -11.73 12.67
C GLU A 61 3.58 -10.48 11.78
N LEU A 62 4.76 -10.15 11.28
CA LEU A 62 4.95 -9.01 10.37
C LEU A 62 4.25 -9.23 9.02
N ALA A 63 4.20 -10.47 8.52
CA ALA A 63 3.44 -10.81 7.31
C ALA A 63 1.93 -10.65 7.52
N ASP A 64 1.40 -11.03 8.69
CA ASP A 64 0.01 -10.79 9.06
C ASP A 64 -0.32 -9.30 9.15
N ALA A 65 0.55 -8.51 9.80
CA ALA A 65 0.40 -7.07 9.86
C ALA A 65 0.40 -6.42 8.46
N ASN A 66 1.29 -6.86 7.57
CA ASN A 66 1.33 -6.40 6.19
C ASN A 66 0.05 -6.76 5.41
N ARG A 67 -0.48 -7.98 5.57
CA ARG A 67 -1.77 -8.38 4.97
C ARG A 67 -2.92 -7.49 5.47
N ALA A 68 -2.95 -7.19 6.77
CA ALA A 68 -3.95 -6.31 7.36
C ALA A 68 -3.87 -4.89 6.78
N ASN A 69 -2.66 -4.33 6.62
CA ASN A 69 -2.46 -3.03 5.98
C ASN A 69 -2.89 -3.06 4.50
N GLY A 70 -2.59 -4.14 3.77
CA GLY A 70 -3.03 -4.32 2.38
C GLY A 70 -4.56 -4.33 2.23
N ALA A 71 -5.28 -4.91 3.19
CA ALA A 71 -6.74 -4.87 3.22
C ALA A 71 -7.28 -3.44 3.45
N LEU A 72 -6.65 -2.67 4.35
CA LEU A 72 -6.98 -1.25 4.57
C LEU A 72 -6.75 -0.42 3.30
N LEU A 73 -5.59 -0.56 2.66
CA LEU A 73 -5.28 0.14 1.43
C LEU A 73 -6.27 -0.20 0.30
N SER A 74 -6.62 -1.49 0.16
CA SER A 74 -7.60 -1.94 -0.84
C SER A 74 -8.98 -1.33 -0.60
N ARG A 75 -9.41 -1.23 0.65
CA ARG A 75 -10.65 -0.54 1.02
C ARG A 75 -10.59 0.94 0.65
N ARG A 76 -9.50 1.64 0.98
CA ARG A 76 -9.32 3.06 0.67
C ARG A 76 -9.32 3.33 -0.83
N ARG A 77 -8.65 2.48 -1.62
CA ARG A 77 -8.68 2.58 -3.09
C ARG A 77 -10.10 2.45 -3.64
N ARG A 78 -10.93 1.55 -3.08
CA ARG A 78 -12.34 1.43 -3.47
C ARG A 78 -13.16 2.67 -3.11
N GLU A 79 -12.96 3.23 -1.92
CA GLU A 79 -13.65 4.45 -1.48
C GLU A 79 -13.28 5.66 -2.37
N VAL A 80 -12.00 5.84 -2.68
CA VAL A 80 -11.52 6.89 -3.60
C VAL A 80 -12.07 6.69 -5.00
N ASN A 81 -12.01 5.47 -5.54
CA ASN A 81 -12.57 5.18 -6.86
C ASN A 81 -14.09 5.39 -6.90
N TRP A 82 -14.80 5.01 -5.84
CA TRP A 82 -16.23 5.30 -5.72
C TRP A 82 -16.47 6.82 -5.76
N ALA A 83 -15.78 7.62 -4.95
CA ALA A 83 -15.93 9.08 -4.93
C ALA A 83 -15.62 9.71 -6.29
N LEU A 84 -14.53 9.30 -6.93
CA LEU A 84 -14.14 9.78 -8.26
C LEU A 84 -15.20 9.46 -9.32
N ARG A 85 -15.79 8.26 -9.30
CA ARG A 85 -16.89 7.90 -10.20
C ARG A 85 -18.11 8.80 -10.00
N HIS A 86 -18.44 9.15 -8.75
CA HIS A 86 -19.55 10.06 -8.44
C HIS A 86 -19.26 11.51 -8.84
N LEU A 87 -17.98 11.92 -8.86
CA LEU A 87 -17.53 13.23 -9.34
C LEU A 87 -17.37 13.30 -10.88
N GLY A 88 -17.86 12.29 -11.61
CA GLY A 88 -17.86 12.30 -13.08
C GLY A 88 -16.59 11.72 -13.72
N ARG A 89 -15.67 11.11 -12.95
CA ARG A 89 -14.59 10.30 -13.54
C ARG A 89 -15.16 8.96 -14.00
N SER A 90 -15.62 8.89 -15.24
CA SER A 90 -15.85 7.61 -15.91
C SER A 90 -14.50 6.99 -16.26
N GLU A 91 -14.09 5.93 -15.57
CA GLU A 91 -13.05 5.06 -16.11
C GLU A 91 -13.51 4.55 -17.49
N SER A 92 -12.59 4.52 -18.46
CA SER A 92 -12.78 3.83 -19.74
C SER A 92 -12.87 2.33 -19.49
N ALA A 93 -13.96 1.86 -18.89
CA ALA A 93 -14.34 0.47 -18.98
C ALA A 93 -14.67 0.23 -20.46
N SER A 94 -14.07 -0.81 -21.06
CA SER A 94 -14.40 -1.28 -22.41
C SER A 94 -15.92 -1.45 -22.49
N SER A 95 -16.58 -0.49 -23.12
CA SER A 95 -18.02 -0.50 -23.29
C SER A 95 -18.26 -1.29 -24.57
N TYR A 96 -18.67 -2.55 -24.42
CA TYR A 96 -19.16 -3.33 -25.56
C TYR A 96 -20.46 -2.69 -26.05
N ASP A 97 -20.46 -2.22 -27.29
CA ASP A 97 -21.70 -1.92 -28.01
C ASP A 97 -22.52 -3.22 -28.18
N ALA A 98 -23.82 -3.12 -28.39
CA ALA A 98 -24.71 -4.23 -28.74
C ALA A 98 -24.26 -4.99 -30.02
N ASN A 99 -23.37 -4.40 -30.80
CA ASN A 99 -22.72 -5.02 -31.98
C ASN A 99 -21.40 -5.77 -31.66
N GLY A 100 -20.96 -5.81 -30.39
CA GLY A 100 -19.74 -6.52 -30.01
C GLY A 100 -18.44 -5.79 -30.29
N GLU A 101 -18.48 -4.53 -30.74
CA GLU A 101 -17.30 -3.74 -31.04
C GLU A 101 -16.72 -3.08 -29.77
N SER A 102 -15.41 -3.24 -29.57
CA SER A 102 -14.64 -2.56 -28.53
C SER A 102 -14.29 -1.15 -28.98
N SER A 103 -15.25 -0.23 -28.88
CA SER A 103 -14.89 1.18 -28.97
C SER A 103 -14.13 1.57 -27.68
N THR A 104 -12.87 1.98 -27.81
CA THR A 104 -12.19 2.74 -26.75
C THR A 104 -12.67 4.18 -26.83
N PRO A 105 -13.59 4.66 -25.97
CA PRO A 105 -13.81 6.08 -25.87
C PRO A 105 -12.57 6.70 -25.21
N LEU A 106 -11.66 7.19 -26.06
CA LEU A 106 -10.75 8.27 -25.70
C LEU A 106 -11.60 9.52 -25.53
N SER A 107 -11.99 9.82 -24.30
CA SER A 107 -12.38 11.18 -23.94
C SER A 107 -11.74 11.51 -22.61
N GLN A 108 -10.53 12.08 -22.72
CA GLN A 108 -9.87 12.80 -21.66
C GLN A 108 -10.61 14.14 -21.46
N ARG A 109 -11.01 14.45 -20.24
CA ARG A 109 -11.00 15.85 -19.78
C ARG A 109 -10.79 15.93 -18.27
N PRO A 110 -9.96 16.91 -17.81
CA PRO A 110 -9.37 16.92 -16.49
C PRO A 110 -10.36 17.43 -15.44
N LEU A 111 -10.32 16.83 -14.24
CA LEU A 111 -10.82 17.52 -13.06
C LEU A 111 -9.84 18.66 -12.76
N ALA A 112 -10.22 19.88 -13.14
CA ALA A 112 -9.57 21.09 -12.64
C ALA A 112 -9.73 21.11 -11.11
N VAL A 113 -8.64 20.90 -10.39
CA VAL A 113 -8.57 21.16 -8.96
C VAL A 113 -8.21 22.63 -8.80
N ALA A 114 -9.11 23.42 -8.21
CA ALA A 114 -8.89 24.80 -7.80
C ALA A 114 -8.11 24.86 -6.47
#